data_AF-A0A9E2ZEC0-F1
#
_entry.id   AF-A0A9E2ZEC0-F1
#
_cell.length_a   1.000
_cell.length_b   1.000
_cell.length_c   1.000
_cell.angle_alpha   90.00
_cell.angle_beta   90.00
_cell.angle_gamma   90.00
#
_symmetry.space_group_name_H-M   'P 1'
#
loop_
_entity.id
_entity.type
_entity.pdbx_description
1 polymer ?
#
loop_
_entity_poly.entity_id
_entity_poly.type
_entity_poly.pdbx_seq_one_letter_code
_entity_poly.pdbx_strand_id
1 'polypeptide(L)'
;MVRINLLMTLAMPLSATAAFMVLRKWEVWIAAAAVGGLVYGFSPYMVGQATGHIELTFLPLPPLIASALVSIAQQRGSPRRLGVQLGLLITAQYLVSPEVLTTVAILSTVALACVVVRRPELARAFVQPLALAAAVAAVLLSYPLWMMLDGAQHFAGRTWPTSNPFHNDLLSFVVPGPLQRVSLGMRSLGIRLIGAGIAAEAGGYIGVPVVVIAGYLAWQSRNRVRVKLAVVLLITSIVLSLGPQLFVDGRSTSIPLPFLLMTHVPFLDDVLPSRINLEVAGCLAAVIAFGLDDAHKRSHLMRPSSVILAAATLAVVAITQLPIWPPRGPYAPQPVVALPAGLCVPHGNPVTITYPYATFPDVQPMLWQAEDGFRFRILGGYAYRPTSEGSPTALPRIMNPSSLQQFLAGQEDAVGFGPPLPVNLKLVTSARATLERYDVRL
;
A
#
# COMPACT_ATOMS: atom_id res chain seq x y z
N MET A 1 -4.18 20.75 4.81
CA MET A 1 -4.02 19.84 5.97
C MET A 1 -5.32 19.23 6.50
N VAL A 2 -6.39 19.98 6.74
CA VAL A 2 -7.66 19.39 7.23
C VAL A 2 -8.20 18.28 6.32
N ARG A 3 -8.08 18.45 4.99
CA ARG A 3 -8.54 17.48 4.00
C ARG A 3 -7.75 16.16 4.00
N ILE A 4 -6.42 16.20 4.16
CA ILE A 4 -5.60 14.97 4.14
C ILE A 4 -5.81 14.15 5.42
N ASN A 5 -5.93 14.82 6.57
CA ASN A 5 -6.24 14.17 7.84
C ASN A 5 -7.61 13.50 7.80
N LEU A 6 -8.61 14.15 7.19
CA LEU A 6 -9.93 13.57 7.01
C LEU A 6 -9.89 12.33 6.12
N LEU A 7 -9.26 12.42 4.94
CA LEU A 7 -9.15 11.30 4.02
C LEU A 7 -8.43 10.12 4.67
N MET A 8 -7.34 10.38 5.38
CA MET A 8 -6.57 9.34 6.03
C MET A 8 -7.32 8.69 7.22
N THR A 9 -8.10 9.47 7.96
CA THR A 9 -8.96 8.95 9.03
C THR A 9 -10.08 8.07 8.47
N LEU A 10 -10.66 8.45 7.33
CA LEU A 10 -11.77 7.73 6.71
C LEU A 10 -11.32 6.56 5.81
N ALA A 11 -10.05 6.52 5.40
CA ALA A 11 -9.54 5.54 4.45
C ALA A 11 -9.77 4.08 4.89
N MET A 12 -9.37 3.74 6.12
CA MET A 12 -9.57 2.38 6.68
C MET A 12 -11.07 2.03 6.85
N PRO A 13 -11.91 2.86 7.51
CA PRO A 13 -13.35 2.61 7.58
C PRO A 13 -14.04 2.46 6.22
N LEU A 14 -13.70 3.30 5.23
CA LEU A 14 -14.28 3.21 3.89
C LEU A 14 -13.88 1.92 3.18
N SER A 15 -12.61 1.50 3.32
CA SER A 15 -12.10 0.25 2.77
C SER A 15 -12.77 -0.97 3.43
N ALA A 16 -12.90 -0.97 4.75
CA ALA A 16 -13.64 -1.99 5.50
C ALA A 16 -15.11 -2.08 5.06
N THR A 17 -15.75 -0.91 4.88
CA THR A 17 -17.15 -0.81 4.44
C THR A 17 -17.34 -1.35 3.03
N ALA A 18 -16.43 -1.05 2.10
CA ALA A 18 -16.49 -1.58 0.74
C ALA A 18 -16.40 -3.11 0.72
N ALA A 19 -15.45 -3.69 1.48
CA ALA A 19 -15.34 -5.14 1.63
C ALA A 19 -16.60 -5.75 2.25
N PHE A 20 -17.15 -5.13 3.31
CA PHE A 20 -18.43 -5.53 3.90
C PHE A 20 -19.57 -5.54 2.87
N MET A 21 -19.73 -4.46 2.09
CA MET A 21 -20.79 -4.34 1.08
C MET A 21 -20.66 -5.41 0.00
N VAL A 22 -19.43 -5.71 -0.44
CA VAL A 22 -19.16 -6.76 -1.44
C VAL A 22 -19.48 -8.15 -0.89
N LEU A 23 -19.05 -8.45 0.34
CA LEU A 23 -19.39 -9.70 1.02
C LEU A 23 -20.91 -9.85 1.19
N ARG A 24 -21.63 -8.78 1.54
CA ARG A 24 -23.10 -8.77 1.62
C ARG A 24 -23.74 -9.01 0.25
N LYS A 25 -23.21 -8.41 -0.81
CA LYS A 25 -23.65 -8.67 -2.20
C LYS A 25 -23.41 -10.14 -2.62
N TRP A 26 -22.44 -10.81 -2.02
CA TRP A 26 -22.21 -12.25 -2.16
C TRP A 26 -23.00 -13.12 -1.18
N GLU A 27 -24.07 -12.57 -0.57
CA GLU A 27 -25.01 -13.30 0.30
C GLU A 27 -24.37 -13.91 1.56
N VAL A 28 -23.28 -13.29 2.02
CA VAL A 28 -22.62 -13.62 3.30
C VAL A 28 -23.41 -13.01 4.45
N TRP A 29 -23.71 -13.78 5.50
CA TRP A 29 -24.36 -13.32 6.73
C TRP A 29 -23.75 -12.02 7.28
N ILE A 30 -24.59 -11.13 7.83
CA ILE A 30 -24.20 -9.76 8.22
C ILE A 30 -23.01 -9.70 9.18
N ALA A 31 -22.98 -10.52 10.23
CA ALA A 31 -21.88 -10.50 11.19
C ALA A 31 -20.60 -11.06 10.56
N ALA A 32 -20.69 -12.13 9.77
CA ALA A 32 -19.54 -12.67 9.05
C ALA A 32 -18.96 -11.67 8.03
N ALA A 33 -19.82 -10.95 7.31
CA ALA A 33 -19.41 -9.89 6.41
C ALA A 33 -18.75 -8.73 7.17
N ALA A 34 -19.26 -8.38 8.36
CA ALA A 34 -18.68 -7.32 9.20
C ALA A 34 -17.28 -7.72 9.69
N VAL A 35 -17.11 -8.95 10.17
CA VAL A 35 -15.79 -9.50 10.53
C VAL A 35 -14.84 -9.48 9.34
N GLY A 36 -15.28 -9.92 8.16
CA GLY A 36 -14.46 -9.85 6.94
C GLY A 36 -14.06 -8.42 6.55
N GLY A 37 -15.01 -7.48 6.60
CA GLY A 37 -14.73 -6.06 6.35
C GLY A 37 -13.69 -5.48 7.32
N LEU A 38 -13.79 -5.82 8.60
CA LEU A 38 -12.82 -5.38 9.62
C LEU A 38 -11.44 -6.02 9.40
N VAL A 39 -11.37 -7.31 9.10
CA VAL A 39 -10.11 -8.00 8.79
C VAL A 39 -9.42 -7.35 7.58
N TYR A 40 -10.17 -6.95 6.56
CA TYR A 40 -9.63 -6.26 5.40
C TYR A 40 -9.12 -4.86 5.76
N GLY A 41 -10.00 -3.98 6.23
CA GLY A 41 -9.71 -2.55 6.39
C GLY A 41 -8.87 -2.17 7.61
N PHE A 42 -8.68 -3.10 8.56
CA PHE A 42 -7.84 -2.92 9.76
C PHE A 42 -6.75 -3.99 9.89
N SER A 43 -6.37 -4.63 8.78
CA SER A 43 -5.22 -5.55 8.76
C SER A 43 -3.91 -4.83 9.11
N PRO A 44 -2.86 -5.56 9.54
CA PRO A 44 -1.55 -4.96 9.78
C PRO A 44 -0.97 -4.23 8.58
N TYR A 45 -1.27 -4.68 7.35
CA TYR A 45 -0.97 -3.92 6.14
C TYR A 45 -1.61 -2.52 6.19
N MET A 46 -2.93 -2.43 6.35
CA MET A 46 -3.64 -1.14 6.38
C MET A 46 -3.11 -0.22 7.48
N VAL A 47 -2.78 -0.78 8.63
CA VAL A 47 -2.23 -0.02 9.77
C VAL A 47 -0.83 0.48 9.48
N GLY A 48 0.04 -0.36 8.91
CA GLY A 48 1.39 0.04 8.50
C GLY A 48 1.34 1.15 7.46
N GLN A 49 0.48 1.02 6.45
CA GLN A 49 0.35 2.01 5.39
C GLN A 49 -0.33 3.31 5.87
N ALA A 50 -1.21 3.25 6.87
CA ALA A 50 -1.82 4.44 7.48
C ALA A 50 -0.81 5.36 8.18
N THR A 51 0.45 4.96 8.31
CA THR A 51 1.53 5.81 8.88
C THR A 51 2.05 6.86 7.91
N GLY A 52 1.77 6.75 6.60
CA GLY A 52 2.27 7.74 5.63
C GLY A 52 1.83 7.58 4.18
N HIS A 53 1.11 6.52 3.82
CA HIS A 53 0.78 6.19 2.42
C HIS A 53 -0.75 6.22 2.20
N ILE A 54 -1.28 7.39 1.84
CA ILE A 54 -2.72 7.55 1.59
C ILE A 54 -3.22 6.68 0.45
N GLU A 55 -2.42 6.57 -0.60
CA GLU A 55 -2.65 5.78 -1.80
C GLU A 55 -2.67 4.27 -1.54
N LEU A 56 -2.07 3.83 -0.42
CA LEU A 56 -2.05 2.43 0.02
C LEU A 56 -3.01 2.14 1.19
N THR A 57 -3.70 3.17 1.68
CA THR A 57 -4.69 3.04 2.78
C THR A 57 -6.11 3.30 2.28
N PHE A 58 -6.30 4.14 1.27
CA PHE A 58 -7.61 4.39 0.65
C PHE A 58 -7.93 3.32 -0.39
N LEU A 59 -8.42 2.17 0.08
CA LEU A 59 -8.60 0.96 -0.73
C LEU A 59 -10.06 0.44 -0.77
N PRO A 60 -11.08 1.28 -1.05
CA PRO A 60 -12.43 0.77 -1.26
C PRO A 60 -12.63 0.11 -2.64
N LEU A 61 -11.74 0.35 -3.61
CA LEU A 61 -11.91 -0.08 -4.99
C LEU A 61 -11.55 -1.57 -5.26
N PRO A 62 -10.51 -2.17 -4.64
CA PRO A 62 -10.17 -3.58 -4.90
C PRO A 62 -11.33 -4.56 -4.64
N PRO A 63 -12.10 -4.46 -3.54
CA PRO A 63 -13.28 -5.29 -3.35
C PRO A 63 -14.35 -5.08 -4.44
N LEU A 64 -14.53 -3.83 -4.91
CA LEU A 64 -15.49 -3.49 -5.96
C LEU A 64 -15.07 -4.06 -7.32
N ILE A 65 -13.77 -4.03 -7.64
CA ILE A 65 -13.20 -4.69 -8.83
C ILE A 65 -13.49 -6.19 -8.78
N ALA A 66 -13.20 -6.85 -7.64
CA ALA A 66 -13.52 -8.26 -7.45
C ALA A 66 -15.03 -8.53 -7.62
N SER A 67 -15.89 -7.65 -7.09
CA SER A 67 -17.35 -7.75 -7.27
C SER A 67 -17.80 -7.63 -8.72
N ALA A 68 -17.17 -6.74 -9.50
CA ALA A 68 -17.45 -6.58 -10.93
C ALA A 68 -17.05 -7.84 -11.71
N LEU A 69 -15.85 -8.37 -11.44
CA LEU A 69 -15.36 -9.62 -12.05
C LEU A 69 -16.25 -10.83 -11.72
N VAL A 70 -16.68 -10.95 -10.46
CA VAL A 70 -17.64 -12.01 -10.06
C VAL A 70 -19.00 -11.81 -10.75
N SER A 71 -19.46 -10.57 -10.92
CA SER A 71 -20.73 -10.29 -11.63
C SER A 71 -20.62 -10.68 -13.12
N ILE A 72 -19.46 -10.47 -13.74
CA ILE A 72 -19.17 -10.94 -15.11
C ILE A 72 -19.16 -12.46 -15.16
N ALA A 73 -18.47 -13.13 -14.24
CA ALA A 73 -18.41 -14.59 -14.15
C ALA A 73 -19.79 -15.24 -14.02
N GLN A 74 -20.67 -14.60 -13.23
CA GLN A 74 -22.04 -15.04 -13.01
C GLN A 74 -23.01 -14.58 -14.11
N GLN A 75 -22.53 -13.84 -15.11
CA GLN A 75 -23.34 -13.24 -16.18
C GLN A 75 -24.52 -12.42 -15.64
N ARG A 76 -24.34 -11.77 -14.48
CA ARG A 76 -25.36 -10.97 -13.79
C ARG A 76 -25.35 -9.54 -14.29
N GLY A 77 -25.98 -9.31 -15.44
CA GLY A 77 -26.18 -8.00 -16.06
C GLY A 77 -25.62 -7.92 -17.48
N SER A 78 -25.79 -6.76 -18.12
CA SER A 78 -25.28 -6.54 -19.47
C SER A 78 -23.74 -6.55 -19.49
N PRO A 79 -23.09 -7.33 -20.39
CA PRO A 79 -21.64 -7.35 -20.55
C PRO A 79 -21.04 -5.95 -20.78
N ARG A 80 -21.75 -5.08 -21.52
CA ARG A 80 -21.31 -3.70 -21.78
C ARG A 80 -21.30 -2.87 -20.50
N ARG A 81 -22.37 -2.94 -19.71
CA ARG A 81 -22.46 -2.20 -18.44
C ARG A 81 -21.37 -2.65 -17.47
N LEU A 82 -21.15 -3.96 -17.35
CA LEU A 82 -20.12 -4.52 -16.49
C LEU A 82 -18.71 -4.15 -16.97
N GLY A 83 -18.47 -4.14 -18.28
CA GLY A 83 -17.21 -3.70 -18.87
C GLY A 83 -16.92 -2.22 -18.60
N VAL A 84 -17.90 -1.33 -18.80
CA VAL A 84 -17.75 0.11 -18.46
C VAL A 84 -17.49 0.30 -16.97
N GLN A 85 -18.26 -0.37 -16.10
CA GLN A 85 -18.06 -0.30 -14.66
C GLN A 85 -16.66 -0.76 -14.26
N LEU A 86 -16.18 -1.88 -14.81
CA LEU A 86 -14.83 -2.38 -14.54
C LEU A 86 -13.76 -1.40 -15.05
N GLY A 87 -13.91 -0.85 -16.25
CA GLY A 87 -12.99 0.15 -16.80
C GLY A 87 -12.90 1.41 -15.95
N LEU A 88 -14.03 1.90 -15.44
CA LEU A 88 -14.07 3.05 -14.52
C LEU A 88 -13.40 2.73 -13.17
N LEU A 89 -13.62 1.53 -12.62
CA LEU A 89 -12.97 1.10 -11.38
C LEU A 89 -11.46 0.95 -11.55
N ILE A 90 -11.01 0.36 -12.67
CA ILE A 90 -9.59 0.25 -13.03
C ILE A 90 -8.97 1.65 -13.17
N THR A 91 -9.63 2.55 -13.89
CA THR A 91 -9.18 3.94 -14.05
C THR A 91 -9.05 4.64 -12.70
N ALA A 92 -10.08 4.55 -11.86
CA ALA A 92 -10.06 5.15 -10.54
C ALA A 92 -8.95 4.56 -9.66
N GLN A 93 -8.75 3.23 -9.69
CA GLN A 93 -7.70 2.58 -8.91
C GLN A 93 -6.31 2.96 -9.43
N TYR A 94 -6.10 3.09 -10.74
CA TYR A 94 -4.84 3.59 -11.31
C TYR A 94 -4.52 5.00 -10.80
N LEU A 95 -5.51 5.90 -10.78
CA LEU A 95 -5.33 7.27 -10.31
C LEU A 95 -5.10 7.37 -8.79
N VAL A 96 -5.53 6.37 -8.03
CA VAL A 96 -5.20 6.25 -6.60
C VAL A 96 -3.80 5.66 -6.44
N SER A 97 -3.58 4.45 -6.95
CA SER A 97 -2.30 3.73 -6.90
C SER A 97 -2.20 2.73 -8.07
N PRO A 98 -1.31 2.98 -9.05
CA PRO A 98 -1.00 2.03 -10.11
C PRO A 98 -0.43 0.71 -9.58
N GLU A 99 0.32 0.76 -8.48
CA GLU A 99 0.89 -0.43 -7.86
C GLU A 99 -0.20 -1.35 -7.30
N VAL A 100 -1.17 -0.80 -6.57
CA VAL A 100 -2.32 -1.58 -6.06
C VAL A 100 -3.17 -2.12 -7.21
N LEU A 101 -3.38 -1.35 -8.28
CA LEU A 101 -4.07 -1.88 -9.46
C LEU A 101 -3.33 -3.11 -10.01
N THR A 102 -2.01 -3.05 -10.04
CA THR A 102 -1.15 -4.10 -10.57
C THR A 102 -1.24 -5.38 -9.72
N THR A 103 -1.14 -5.28 -8.39
CA THR A 103 -1.27 -6.44 -7.50
C THR A 103 -2.68 -7.06 -7.57
N VAL A 104 -3.72 -6.22 -7.64
CA VAL A 104 -5.11 -6.65 -7.85
C VAL A 104 -5.28 -7.33 -9.21
N ALA A 105 -4.66 -6.81 -10.27
CA ALA A 105 -4.74 -7.39 -11.61
C ALA A 105 -4.04 -8.77 -11.68
N ILE A 106 -2.90 -8.93 -11.02
CA ILE A 106 -2.18 -10.21 -10.91
C ILE A 106 -3.09 -11.23 -10.22
N LEU A 107 -3.63 -10.90 -9.05
CA LEU A 107 -4.49 -11.82 -8.30
C LEU A 107 -5.79 -12.12 -9.06
N SER A 108 -6.38 -11.11 -9.71
CA SER A 108 -7.58 -11.27 -10.54
C SER A 108 -7.32 -12.19 -11.74
N THR A 109 -6.12 -12.14 -12.32
CA THR A 109 -5.69 -13.03 -13.40
C THR A 109 -5.58 -14.47 -12.90
N VAL A 110 -4.98 -14.69 -11.73
CA VAL A 110 -4.93 -16.02 -11.10
C VAL A 110 -6.35 -16.53 -10.81
N ALA A 111 -7.22 -15.68 -10.25
CA ALA A 111 -8.61 -16.03 -9.98
C ALA A 111 -9.37 -16.42 -11.26
N LEU A 112 -9.21 -15.63 -12.32
CA LEU A 112 -9.81 -15.89 -13.63
C LEU A 112 -9.28 -17.21 -14.22
N ALA A 113 -7.98 -17.46 -14.14
CA ALA A 113 -7.37 -18.71 -14.60
C ALA A 113 -7.97 -19.92 -13.85
N CYS A 114 -8.09 -19.85 -12.53
CA CYS A 114 -8.73 -20.92 -11.75
C CYS A 114 -10.20 -21.16 -12.16
N VAL A 115 -10.95 -20.08 -12.45
CA VAL A 115 -12.34 -20.18 -12.89
C VAL A 115 -12.43 -20.78 -14.29
N VAL A 116 -11.62 -20.32 -15.24
CA VAL A 116 -11.62 -20.77 -16.64
C VAL A 116 -11.14 -22.21 -16.76
N VAL A 117 -10.11 -22.62 -16.01
CA VAL A 117 -9.65 -24.03 -15.99
C VAL A 117 -10.77 -24.97 -15.53
N ARG A 118 -11.60 -24.52 -14.57
CA ARG A 118 -12.71 -25.32 -14.04
C ARG A 118 -13.97 -25.24 -14.90
N ARG A 119 -14.18 -24.13 -15.60
CA ARG A 119 -15.38 -23.80 -16.40
C ARG A 119 -14.95 -23.04 -17.67
N PRO A 120 -14.36 -23.74 -18.66
CA PRO A 120 -13.76 -23.10 -19.83
C PRO A 120 -14.77 -22.33 -20.69
N GLU A 121 -16.05 -22.71 -20.64
CA GLU A 121 -17.12 -22.00 -21.34
C GLU A 121 -17.31 -20.55 -20.86
N LEU A 122 -16.86 -20.23 -19.63
CA LEU A 122 -16.93 -18.87 -19.10
C LEU A 122 -15.89 -17.94 -19.73
N ALA A 123 -14.83 -18.46 -20.37
CA ALA A 123 -13.78 -17.63 -20.96
C ALA A 123 -14.35 -16.59 -21.96
N ARG A 124 -15.32 -17.02 -22.79
CA ARG A 124 -15.99 -16.14 -23.77
C ARG A 124 -16.80 -15.03 -23.10
N ALA A 125 -17.34 -15.25 -21.91
CA ALA A 125 -18.13 -14.27 -21.17
C ALA A 125 -17.27 -13.08 -20.69
N PHE A 126 -15.96 -13.26 -20.51
CA PHE A 126 -15.05 -12.20 -20.10
C PHE A 126 -14.51 -11.36 -21.24
N VAL A 127 -14.50 -11.86 -22.48
CA VAL A 127 -13.87 -11.18 -23.63
C VAL A 127 -14.45 -9.78 -23.84
N GLN A 128 -15.77 -9.67 -23.99
CA GLN A 128 -16.41 -8.38 -24.26
C GLN A 128 -16.29 -7.39 -23.09
N PRO A 129 -16.60 -7.75 -21.82
CA PRO A 129 -16.41 -6.85 -20.70
C PRO A 129 -14.97 -6.39 -20.50
N LEU A 130 -13.99 -7.28 -20.64
CA LEU A 130 -12.57 -6.94 -20.47
C LEU A 130 -12.08 -6.04 -21.60
N ALA A 131 -12.47 -6.31 -22.85
CA ALA A 131 -12.13 -5.45 -23.99
C ALA A 131 -12.69 -4.03 -23.80
N LEU A 132 -13.93 -3.92 -23.33
CA LEU A 132 -14.54 -2.62 -23.06
C LEU A 132 -13.92 -1.91 -21.85
N ALA A 133 -13.58 -2.65 -20.79
CA ALA A 133 -12.87 -2.11 -19.64
C ALA A 133 -11.50 -1.54 -20.04
N ALA A 134 -10.76 -2.28 -20.87
CA ALA A 134 -9.48 -1.85 -21.42
C ALA A 134 -9.64 -0.60 -22.30
N ALA A 135 -10.67 -0.55 -23.16
CA ALA A 135 -10.93 0.62 -24.00
C ALA A 135 -11.25 1.87 -23.16
N VAL A 136 -12.10 1.74 -22.14
CA VAL A 136 -12.44 2.84 -21.23
C VAL A 136 -11.20 3.32 -20.48
N ALA A 137 -10.42 2.39 -19.91
CA ALA A 137 -9.19 2.73 -19.21
C ALA A 137 -8.16 3.39 -20.13
N ALA A 138 -7.97 2.89 -21.36
CA ALA A 138 -7.05 3.47 -22.33
C ALA A 138 -7.42 4.91 -22.70
N VAL A 139 -8.71 5.20 -22.88
CA VAL A 139 -9.18 6.57 -23.18
C VAL A 139 -8.94 7.50 -21.98
N LEU A 140 -9.38 7.09 -20.79
CA LEU A 140 -9.32 7.95 -19.60
C LEU A 140 -7.91 8.11 -19.03
N LEU A 141 -7.06 7.10 -19.19
CA LEU A 141 -5.67 7.11 -18.73
C LEU A 141 -4.68 7.50 -19.84
N SER A 142 -5.14 7.87 -21.02
CA SER A 142 -4.28 8.24 -22.15
C SER A 142 -3.20 9.28 -21.76
N TYR A 143 -3.61 10.38 -21.09
CA TYR A 143 -2.68 11.42 -20.65
C TYR A 143 -1.75 10.96 -19.50
N PRO A 144 -2.24 10.37 -18.39
CA PRO A 144 -1.36 9.81 -17.36
C PRO A 144 -0.36 8.77 -17.88
N LEU A 145 -0.80 7.88 -18.78
CA LEU A 145 0.06 6.86 -19.39
C LEU A 145 1.10 7.50 -20.31
N TRP A 146 0.72 8.49 -21.10
CA TRP A 146 1.68 9.25 -21.90
C TRP A 146 2.72 9.93 -21.01
N MET A 147 2.31 10.57 -19.90
CA MET A 147 3.23 11.19 -18.94
C MET A 147 4.19 10.17 -18.30
N MET A 148 3.70 8.96 -18.01
CA MET A 148 4.53 7.88 -17.43
C MET A 148 5.56 7.34 -18.43
N LEU A 149 5.19 7.23 -19.71
CA LEU A 149 6.00 6.56 -20.72
C LEU A 149 6.94 7.52 -21.47
N ASP A 150 6.48 8.74 -21.75
CA ASP A 150 7.13 9.70 -22.65
C ASP A 150 7.12 11.14 -22.09
N GLY A 151 6.54 11.34 -20.91
CA GLY A 151 6.50 12.64 -20.25
C GLY A 151 7.87 13.18 -19.89
N ALA A 152 7.93 14.48 -19.62
CA ALA A 152 9.14 15.09 -19.08
C ALA A 152 9.51 14.43 -17.75
N GLN A 153 10.78 14.06 -17.60
CA GLN A 153 11.30 13.30 -16.44
C GLN A 153 10.80 11.85 -16.34
N HIS A 154 10.33 11.22 -17.44
CA HIS A 154 10.17 9.77 -17.46
C HIS A 154 11.53 9.07 -17.29
N PHE A 155 11.50 7.84 -16.78
CA PHE A 155 12.67 6.99 -16.64
C PHE A 155 12.29 5.56 -16.97
N ALA A 156 13.27 4.76 -17.38
CA ALA A 156 13.09 3.35 -17.69
C ALA A 156 14.03 2.50 -16.83
N GLY A 157 13.56 1.33 -16.43
CA GLY A 157 14.29 0.39 -15.58
C GLY A 157 13.77 0.33 -14.15
N ARG A 158 14.46 -0.46 -13.32
CA ARG A 158 14.04 -0.79 -11.95
C ARG A 158 14.50 0.24 -10.95
N THR A 159 13.56 0.74 -10.17
CA THR A 159 13.80 1.59 -9.00
C THR A 159 14.51 0.80 -7.89
N TRP A 160 14.19 -0.48 -7.70
CA TRP A 160 14.78 -1.31 -6.65
C TRP A 160 15.65 -2.44 -7.23
N PRO A 161 16.76 -2.81 -6.55
CA PRO A 161 17.52 -4.00 -6.94
C PRO A 161 16.67 -5.26 -6.77
N THR A 162 17.02 -6.35 -7.46
CA THR A 162 16.29 -7.63 -7.36
C THR A 162 16.23 -8.18 -5.93
N SER A 163 17.20 -7.87 -5.07
CA SER A 163 17.18 -8.25 -3.66
C SER A 163 16.13 -7.51 -2.83
N ASN A 164 15.53 -6.44 -3.37
CA ASN A 164 14.47 -5.57 -2.84
C ASN A 164 14.22 -5.72 -1.33
N PRO A 165 14.60 -4.75 -0.49
CA PRO A 165 14.50 -4.87 0.96
C PRO A 165 13.05 -4.96 1.50
N PHE A 166 12.03 -4.75 0.67
CA PHE A 166 10.62 -4.75 1.05
C PHE A 166 9.94 -6.08 0.70
N HIS A 167 10.31 -7.13 1.42
CA HIS A 167 9.73 -8.47 1.30
C HIS A 167 9.28 -8.98 2.67
N ASN A 168 8.40 -9.97 2.69
CA ASN A 168 8.09 -10.68 3.93
C ASN A 168 9.15 -11.75 4.22
N ASP A 169 9.49 -11.92 5.50
CA ASP A 169 10.08 -13.16 6.00
C ASP A 169 8.97 -14.18 6.27
N LEU A 170 9.23 -15.48 6.09
CA LEU A 170 8.25 -16.52 6.40
C LEU A 170 7.75 -16.48 7.84
N LEU A 171 8.61 -16.12 8.80
CA LEU A 171 8.23 -16.01 10.21
C LEU A 171 7.39 -14.76 10.49
N SER A 172 7.38 -13.76 9.60
CA SER A 172 6.64 -12.50 9.81
C SER A 172 5.12 -12.72 9.91
N PHE A 173 4.59 -13.80 9.32
CA PHE A 173 3.17 -14.13 9.41
C PHE A 173 2.73 -14.57 10.82
N VAL A 174 3.65 -15.04 11.67
CA VAL A 174 3.35 -15.58 13.00
C VAL A 174 4.05 -14.85 14.15
N VAL A 175 5.14 -14.15 13.86
CA VAL A 175 5.89 -13.34 14.84
C VAL A 175 5.39 -11.89 14.80
N PRO A 176 4.92 -11.33 15.93
CA PRO A 176 4.50 -9.94 15.99
C PRO A 176 5.63 -8.99 15.59
N GLY A 177 5.35 -8.14 14.61
CA GLY A 177 6.24 -7.10 14.14
C GLY A 177 6.20 -5.84 15.02
N PRO A 178 6.91 -4.77 14.63
CA PRO A 178 6.93 -3.50 15.35
C PRO A 178 5.61 -2.75 15.26
N LEU A 179 4.68 -3.18 14.40
CA LEU A 179 3.34 -2.62 14.29
C LEU A 179 2.37 -3.18 15.34
N GLN A 180 2.69 -4.29 16.03
CA GLN A 180 1.81 -4.93 17.00
C GLN A 180 2.09 -4.46 18.44
N ARG A 181 1.04 -4.16 19.19
CA ARG A 181 1.15 -3.67 20.58
C ARG A 181 1.70 -4.72 21.54
N VAL A 182 1.40 -5.98 21.27
CA VAL A 182 1.85 -7.10 22.08
C VAL A 182 2.90 -7.87 21.29
N SER A 183 4.16 -7.79 21.75
CA SER A 183 5.28 -8.48 21.11
C SER A 183 5.38 -9.97 21.47
N LEU A 184 4.66 -10.41 22.51
CA LEU A 184 4.74 -11.77 23.07
C LEU A 184 6.19 -12.17 23.44
N GLY A 185 7.03 -11.21 23.83
CA GLY A 185 8.45 -11.44 24.12
C GLY A 185 9.35 -11.57 22.89
N MET A 186 8.80 -11.51 21.66
CA MET A 186 9.53 -11.72 20.40
C MET A 186 9.96 -10.42 19.72
N ARG A 187 10.08 -9.30 20.45
CA ARG A 187 10.37 -7.97 19.86
C ARG A 187 11.68 -7.95 19.05
N SER A 188 12.74 -8.56 19.56
CA SER A 188 14.04 -8.61 18.87
C SER A 188 13.97 -9.42 17.58
N LEU A 189 13.22 -10.53 17.59
CA LEU A 189 12.95 -11.33 16.40
C LEU A 189 12.11 -10.52 15.40
N GLY A 190 10.99 -9.94 15.83
CA GLY A 190 10.13 -9.12 14.95
C GLY A 190 10.86 -7.97 14.25
N ILE A 191 11.84 -7.33 14.91
CA ILE A 191 12.70 -6.31 14.29
C ILE A 191 13.65 -6.93 13.26
N ARG A 192 14.26 -8.08 13.58
CA ARG A 192 15.17 -8.80 12.67
C ARG A 192 14.48 -9.22 11.38
N LEU A 193 13.22 -9.64 11.44
CA LEU A 193 12.46 -10.13 10.29
C LEU A 193 12.15 -9.05 9.24
N ILE A 194 12.26 -7.76 9.58
CA ILE A 194 12.09 -6.66 8.64
C ILE A 194 13.37 -6.39 7.86
N GLY A 195 14.53 -6.80 8.40
CA GLY A 195 15.82 -6.54 7.79
C GLY A 195 16.07 -5.05 7.58
N ALA A 196 16.34 -4.68 6.33
CA ALA A 196 16.58 -3.30 5.91
C ALA A 196 15.30 -2.53 5.53
N GLY A 197 14.12 -3.14 5.67
CA GLY A 197 12.84 -2.50 5.41
C GLY A 197 12.45 -1.47 6.48
N ILE A 198 11.33 -0.78 6.25
CA ILE A 198 10.76 0.19 7.19
C ILE A 198 9.56 -0.43 7.92
N ALA A 199 9.29 0.04 9.13
CA ALA A 199 8.20 -0.48 9.95
C ALA A 199 6.81 -0.38 9.27
N ALA A 200 6.60 0.64 8.42
CA ALA A 200 5.36 0.80 7.65
C ALA A 200 5.09 -0.37 6.69
N GLU A 201 6.14 -1.03 6.20
CA GLU A 201 6.05 -2.16 5.27
C GLU A 201 5.97 -3.52 5.99
N ALA A 202 6.02 -3.53 7.34
CA ALA A 202 5.94 -4.73 8.17
C ALA A 202 4.49 -5.25 8.35
N GLY A 203 3.72 -5.25 7.26
CA GLY A 203 2.28 -5.57 7.23
C GLY A 203 1.93 -7.08 7.18
N GLY A 204 2.92 -7.97 7.27
CA GLY A 204 2.76 -9.41 7.05
C GLY A 204 2.16 -10.19 8.21
N TYR A 205 2.06 -9.62 9.41
CA TYR A 205 1.59 -10.36 10.59
C TYR A 205 0.13 -10.85 10.43
N ILE A 206 -0.11 -12.13 10.72
CA ILE A 206 -1.46 -12.72 10.79
C ILE A 206 -1.71 -13.26 12.20
N GLY A 207 -0.69 -13.84 12.82
CA GLY A 207 -0.76 -14.41 14.16
C GLY A 207 -1.31 -15.84 14.18
N VAL A 208 -0.68 -16.69 15.00
CA VAL A 208 -1.03 -18.12 15.13
C VAL A 208 -2.53 -18.35 15.38
N PRO A 209 -3.21 -17.61 16.29
CA PRO A 209 -4.63 -17.84 16.54
C PRO A 209 -5.51 -17.58 15.31
N VAL A 210 -5.22 -16.55 14.52
CA VAL A 210 -5.99 -16.22 13.31
C VAL A 210 -5.73 -17.25 12.21
N VAL A 211 -4.48 -17.72 12.06
CA VAL A 211 -4.15 -18.82 11.13
C VAL A 211 -4.93 -20.09 11.48
N VAL A 212 -4.99 -20.46 12.77
CA VAL A 212 -5.73 -21.64 13.23
C VAL A 212 -7.23 -21.49 12.94
N ILE A 213 -7.82 -20.33 13.24
CA ILE A 213 -9.25 -20.07 12.96
C ILE A 213 -9.53 -20.11 11.46
N ALA A 214 -8.73 -19.43 10.65
CA ALA A 214 -8.88 -19.44 9.19
C ALA A 214 -8.73 -20.85 8.62
N GLY A 215 -7.76 -21.63 9.11
CA GLY A 215 -7.56 -23.03 8.74
C GLY A 215 -8.74 -23.92 9.12
N TYR A 216 -9.28 -23.77 10.33
CA TYR A 216 -10.48 -24.50 10.78
C TYR A 216 -11.71 -24.17 9.92
N LEU A 217 -11.96 -22.88 9.67
CA LEU A 217 -13.07 -22.40 8.85
C LEU A 217 -12.95 -22.86 7.39
N ALA A 218 -11.74 -22.82 6.83
CA ALA A 218 -11.42 -23.34 5.50
C ALA A 218 -11.64 -24.85 5.43
N TRP A 219 -11.18 -25.60 6.43
CA TRP A 219 -11.36 -27.06 6.51
C TRP A 219 -12.84 -27.45 6.62
N GLN A 220 -13.58 -26.80 7.51
CA GLN A 220 -15.02 -27.02 7.68
C GLN A 220 -15.77 -26.79 6.37
N SER A 221 -15.35 -25.78 5.59
CA SER A 221 -15.99 -25.36 4.34
C SER A 221 -15.24 -25.84 3.09
N ARG A 222 -14.37 -26.86 3.22
CA ARG A 222 -13.48 -27.34 2.15
C ARG A 222 -14.18 -27.79 0.88
N ASN A 223 -15.46 -28.15 0.94
CA ASN A 223 -16.24 -28.59 -0.22
C ASN A 223 -16.85 -27.41 -1.02
N ARG A 224 -16.83 -26.19 -0.48
CA ARG A 224 -17.42 -25.01 -1.11
C ARG A 224 -16.41 -24.37 -2.08
N VAL A 225 -16.81 -24.18 -3.33
CA VAL A 225 -15.95 -23.61 -4.40
C VAL A 225 -15.45 -22.21 -4.02
N ARG A 226 -16.30 -21.37 -3.41
CA ARG A 226 -15.93 -20.02 -2.96
C ARG A 226 -14.76 -20.01 -1.97
N VAL A 227 -14.75 -20.98 -1.03
CA VAL A 227 -13.69 -21.12 -0.03
C VAL A 227 -12.43 -21.69 -0.65
N LYS A 228 -12.54 -22.69 -1.52
CA LYS A 228 -11.39 -23.23 -2.26
C LYS A 228 -10.66 -22.14 -3.05
N LEU A 229 -11.41 -21.31 -3.79
CA LEU A 229 -10.83 -20.21 -4.54
C LEU A 229 -10.16 -19.19 -3.60
N ALA A 230 -10.83 -18.76 -2.54
CA ALA A 230 -10.27 -17.83 -1.57
C ALA A 230 -8.98 -18.35 -0.90
N VAL A 231 -8.91 -19.65 -0.58
CA VAL A 231 -7.72 -20.29 -0.02
C VAL A 231 -6.58 -20.36 -1.04
N VAL A 232 -6.86 -20.72 -2.30
CA VAL A 232 -5.83 -20.72 -3.35
C VAL A 232 -5.26 -19.32 -3.53
N LEU A 233 -6.12 -18.30 -3.63
CA LEU A 233 -5.70 -16.91 -3.76
C LEU A 233 -4.93 -16.41 -2.53
N LEU A 234 -5.32 -16.82 -1.32
CA LEU A 234 -4.59 -16.52 -0.09
C LEU A 234 -3.18 -17.09 -0.13
N ILE A 235 -3.04 -18.38 -0.47
CA ILE A 235 -1.73 -19.04 -0.56
C ILE A 235 -0.88 -18.40 -1.64
N THR A 236 -1.44 -18.12 -2.83
CA THR A 236 -0.73 -17.42 -3.89
C THR A 236 -0.24 -16.05 -3.44
N SER A 237 -1.08 -15.27 -2.75
CA SER A 237 -0.71 -13.95 -2.24
C SER A 237 0.41 -14.03 -1.20
N ILE A 238 0.34 -14.99 -0.27
CA ILE A 238 1.40 -15.25 0.73
C ILE A 238 2.71 -15.58 0.03
N VAL A 239 2.69 -16.46 -0.97
CA VAL A 239 3.91 -16.86 -1.70
C VAL A 239 4.50 -15.71 -2.48
N LEU A 240 3.68 -14.87 -3.11
CA LEU A 240 4.16 -13.70 -3.83
C LEU A 240 4.69 -12.61 -2.89
N SER A 241 4.11 -12.45 -1.69
CA SER A 241 4.54 -11.41 -0.74
C SER A 241 5.88 -11.69 -0.05
N LEU A 242 6.35 -12.95 -0.08
CA LEU A 242 7.69 -13.34 0.34
C LEU A 242 8.80 -12.78 -0.56
N GLY A 243 8.46 -12.27 -1.75
CA GLY A 243 9.42 -11.69 -2.69
C GLY A 243 10.18 -12.73 -3.53
N PRO A 244 11.24 -12.31 -4.24
CA PRO A 244 11.90 -13.12 -5.26
C PRO A 244 12.73 -14.29 -4.68
N GLN A 245 13.18 -14.19 -3.43
CA GLN A 245 13.89 -15.24 -2.70
C GLN A 245 13.22 -15.47 -1.34
N LEU A 246 13.23 -16.70 -0.86
CA LEU A 246 12.65 -17.01 0.44
C LEU A 246 13.57 -16.53 1.57
N PHE A 247 13.03 -15.75 2.49
CA PHE A 247 13.70 -15.36 3.74
C PHE A 247 13.11 -16.10 4.93
N VAL A 248 13.98 -16.58 5.81
CA VAL A 248 13.63 -17.24 7.07
C VAL A 248 14.56 -16.72 8.18
N ASP A 249 13.98 -16.23 9.27
CA ASP A 249 14.72 -15.67 10.42
C ASP A 249 15.68 -14.52 10.03
N GLY A 250 15.24 -13.69 9.08
CA GLY A 250 15.99 -12.55 8.55
C GLY A 250 17.17 -12.95 7.66
N ARG A 251 17.24 -14.21 7.22
CA ARG A 251 18.30 -14.72 6.35
C ARG A 251 17.75 -15.11 5.00
N SER A 252 18.40 -14.64 3.93
CA SER A 252 18.07 -15.08 2.56
C SER A 252 18.44 -16.53 2.40
N THR A 253 17.50 -17.33 1.92
CA THR A 253 17.79 -18.67 1.39
C THR A 253 18.08 -18.55 -0.10
N SER A 254 18.75 -19.56 -0.68
CA SER A 254 19.00 -19.63 -2.13
C SER A 254 17.79 -20.13 -2.93
N ILE A 255 16.61 -20.27 -2.29
CA ILE A 255 15.41 -20.81 -2.91
C ILE A 255 14.69 -19.68 -3.66
N PRO A 256 14.62 -19.73 -5.01
CA PRO A 256 13.88 -18.75 -5.80
C PRO A 256 12.37 -18.98 -5.64
N LEU A 257 11.60 -17.89 -5.59
CA LEU A 257 10.15 -17.91 -5.48
C LEU A 257 9.48 -17.35 -6.74
N PRO A 258 8.17 -17.59 -6.97
CA PRO A 258 7.48 -17.16 -8.19
C PRO A 258 7.55 -15.65 -8.48
N PHE A 259 7.67 -14.80 -7.44
CA PHE A 259 7.83 -13.36 -7.61
C PHE A 259 9.10 -13.00 -8.42
N LEU A 260 10.12 -13.87 -8.46
CA LEU A 260 11.31 -13.66 -9.27
C LEU A 260 10.96 -13.42 -10.75
N LEU A 261 9.94 -14.10 -11.28
CA LEU A 261 9.47 -13.89 -12.64
C LEU A 261 8.96 -12.47 -12.87
N MET A 262 8.30 -11.89 -11.87
CA MET A 262 7.78 -10.52 -11.94
C MET A 262 8.90 -9.49 -12.02
N THR A 263 10.05 -9.78 -11.40
CA THR A 263 11.21 -8.89 -11.50
C THR A 263 11.71 -8.78 -12.94
N HIS A 264 11.43 -9.74 -13.83
CA HIS A 264 11.86 -9.69 -15.23
C HIS A 264 10.85 -9.05 -16.19
N VAL A 265 9.64 -8.73 -15.72
CA VAL A 265 8.59 -8.13 -16.54
C VAL A 265 8.57 -6.62 -16.28
N PRO A 266 8.76 -5.78 -17.32
CA PRO A 266 8.66 -4.33 -17.16
C PRO A 266 7.34 -3.92 -16.49
N PHE A 267 7.39 -2.89 -15.65
CA PHE A 267 6.28 -2.37 -14.84
C PHE A 267 5.89 -3.25 -13.63
N LEU A 268 6.19 -4.55 -13.66
CA LEU A 268 5.99 -5.44 -12.50
C LEU A 268 7.23 -5.50 -11.61
N ASP A 269 8.36 -5.06 -12.12
CA ASP A 269 9.68 -5.13 -11.51
C ASP A 269 9.91 -4.09 -10.40
N ASP A 270 9.03 -3.10 -10.32
CA ASP A 270 9.00 -2.07 -9.26
C ASP A 270 7.92 -2.29 -8.19
N VAL A 271 7.08 -3.32 -8.33
CA VAL A 271 6.10 -3.68 -7.30
C VAL A 271 6.83 -4.19 -6.06
N LEU A 272 6.45 -3.70 -4.87
CA LEU A 272 7.04 -4.17 -3.62
C LEU A 272 6.34 -5.46 -3.16
N PRO A 273 7.09 -6.57 -2.93
CA PRO A 273 6.50 -7.81 -2.46
C PRO A 273 5.70 -7.67 -1.16
N SER A 274 6.23 -6.92 -0.18
CA SER A 274 5.54 -6.68 1.10
C SER A 274 4.16 -6.03 0.92
N ARG A 275 3.91 -5.32 -0.18
CA ARG A 275 2.63 -4.66 -0.44
C ARG A 275 1.54 -5.61 -0.92
N ILE A 276 1.91 -6.81 -1.37
CA ILE A 276 0.95 -7.90 -1.67
C ILE A 276 0.23 -8.41 -0.40
N ASN A 277 0.66 -7.96 0.79
CA ASN A 277 -0.09 -8.21 2.02
C ASN A 277 -1.52 -7.63 2.01
N LEU A 278 -1.82 -6.67 1.13
CA LEU A 278 -3.19 -6.24 0.85
C LEU A 278 -4.07 -7.41 0.40
N GLU A 279 -3.58 -8.18 -0.56
CA GLU A 279 -4.24 -9.34 -1.15
C GLU A 279 -4.34 -10.48 -0.14
N VAL A 280 -3.31 -10.66 0.69
CA VAL A 280 -3.35 -11.59 1.83
C VAL A 280 -4.50 -11.22 2.76
N ALA A 281 -4.60 -9.95 3.17
CA ALA A 281 -5.67 -9.47 4.04
C ALA A 281 -7.07 -9.64 3.41
N GLY A 282 -7.22 -9.31 2.12
CA GLY A 282 -8.48 -9.47 1.39
C GLY A 282 -8.91 -10.93 1.25
N CYS A 283 -7.98 -11.83 0.93
CA CYS A 283 -8.27 -13.26 0.81
C CYS A 283 -8.54 -13.89 2.18
N LEU A 284 -7.80 -13.50 3.22
CA LEU A 284 -8.02 -13.95 4.59
C LEU A 284 -9.40 -13.51 5.08
N ALA A 285 -9.79 -12.26 4.83
CA ALA A 285 -11.12 -11.74 5.09
C ALA A 285 -12.21 -12.57 4.40
N ALA A 286 -12.01 -12.93 3.13
CA ALA A 286 -12.94 -13.76 2.38
C ALA A 286 -13.05 -15.19 2.97
N VAL A 287 -11.92 -15.83 3.31
CA VAL A 287 -11.91 -17.17 3.94
C VAL A 287 -12.67 -17.16 5.26
N ILE A 288 -12.39 -16.20 6.13
CA ILE A 288 -13.05 -16.06 7.44
C ILE A 288 -14.55 -15.80 7.24
N ALA A 289 -14.91 -14.83 6.40
CA ALA A 289 -16.31 -14.46 6.17
C ALA A 289 -17.13 -15.61 5.56
N PHE A 290 -16.60 -16.30 4.54
CA PHE A 290 -17.29 -17.43 3.93
C PHE A 290 -17.40 -18.62 4.89
N GLY A 291 -16.35 -18.90 5.67
CA GLY A 291 -16.39 -19.99 6.64
C GLY A 291 -17.39 -19.74 7.77
N LEU A 292 -17.45 -18.52 8.32
CA LEU A 292 -18.44 -18.14 9.32
C LEU A 292 -19.88 -18.20 8.75
N ASP A 293 -20.08 -17.77 7.51
CA ASP A 293 -21.37 -17.86 6.82
C ASP A 293 -21.80 -19.32 6.59
N ASP A 294 -20.88 -20.19 6.18
CA ASP A 294 -21.13 -21.63 6.03
C ASP A 294 -21.45 -22.29 7.38
N ALA A 295 -20.75 -21.91 8.46
CA ALA A 295 -21.04 -22.38 9.81
C ALA A 295 -22.46 -21.96 10.27
N HIS A 296 -22.83 -20.70 10.03
CA HIS A 296 -24.16 -20.17 10.33
C HIS A 296 -25.28 -20.91 9.57
N LYS A 297 -25.07 -21.19 8.28
CA LYS A 297 -26.05 -21.90 7.42
C LYS A 297 -26.23 -23.36 7.82
N ARG A 298 -25.22 -24.00 8.42
CA ARG A 298 -25.32 -25.38 8.94
C ARG A 298 -26.11 -25.46 10.24
N SER A 299 -26.09 -24.41 11.06
CA SER A 299 -26.74 -24.39 12.37
C SER A 299 -28.24 -24.06 12.27
N HIS A 300 -29.07 -24.97 11.77
CA HIS A 300 -30.53 -24.82 11.86
C HIS A 300 -31.05 -24.90 13.31
N LEU A 301 -30.29 -25.51 14.23
CA LEU A 301 -30.66 -25.73 15.64
C LEU A 301 -29.78 -24.99 16.67
N MET A 302 -28.69 -24.31 16.25
CA MET A 302 -27.72 -23.68 17.18
C MET A 302 -27.27 -22.29 16.72
N ARG A 303 -28.21 -21.40 16.40
CA ARG A 303 -27.89 -19.99 16.05
C ARG A 303 -26.97 -19.26 17.05
N PRO A 304 -27.04 -19.48 18.39
CA PRO A 304 -26.15 -18.81 19.34
C PRO A 304 -24.67 -19.15 19.13
N SER A 305 -24.34 -20.38 18.73
CA SER A 305 -22.94 -20.82 18.60
C SER A 305 -22.22 -20.14 17.44
N SER A 306 -22.91 -19.85 16.33
CA SER A 306 -22.36 -19.10 15.19
C SER A 306 -22.04 -17.64 15.54
N VAL A 307 -22.85 -17.01 16.39
CA VAL A 307 -22.62 -15.65 16.91
C VAL A 307 -21.44 -15.65 17.87
N ILE A 308 -21.36 -16.62 18.77
CA ILE A 308 -20.22 -16.78 19.68
C ILE A 308 -18.92 -17.01 18.88
N LEU A 309 -18.94 -17.85 17.84
CA LEU A 309 -17.78 -18.08 16.99
C LEU A 309 -17.35 -16.81 16.25
N ALA A 310 -18.29 -16.04 15.72
CA ALA A 310 -17.99 -14.76 15.06
C ALA A 310 -17.42 -13.74 16.06
N ALA A 311 -18.01 -13.63 17.26
CA ALA A 311 -17.52 -12.76 18.33
C ALA A 311 -16.14 -13.18 18.82
N ALA A 312 -15.89 -14.48 19.01
CA ALA A 312 -14.59 -15.02 19.39
C ALA A 312 -13.55 -14.77 18.30
N THR A 313 -13.90 -14.96 17.03
CA THR A 313 -13.02 -14.65 15.89
C THR A 313 -12.67 -13.17 15.89
N LEU A 314 -13.66 -12.29 16.05
CA LEU A 314 -13.45 -10.86 16.13
C LEU A 314 -12.56 -10.47 17.31
N ALA A 315 -12.79 -11.04 18.49
CA ALA A 315 -11.99 -10.80 19.67
C ALA A 315 -10.54 -11.24 19.47
N VAL A 316 -10.32 -12.42 18.88
CA VAL A 316 -8.97 -12.94 18.58
C VAL A 316 -8.26 -12.05 17.57
N VAL A 317 -8.93 -11.65 16.49
CA VAL A 317 -8.37 -10.70 15.51
C VAL A 317 -8.04 -9.38 16.18
N ALA A 318 -8.96 -8.80 16.95
CA ALA A 318 -8.75 -7.53 17.64
C ALA A 318 -7.55 -7.60 18.60
N ILE A 319 -7.45 -8.66 19.41
CA ILE A 319 -6.37 -8.83 20.40
C ILE A 319 -5.02 -9.06 19.71
N THR A 320 -4.97 -9.93 18.71
CA THR A 320 -3.71 -10.29 18.04
C THR A 320 -3.20 -9.17 17.14
N GLN A 321 -4.09 -8.54 16.38
CA GLN A 321 -3.70 -7.53 15.41
C GLN A 321 -3.54 -6.15 16.04
N LEU A 322 -3.88 -5.97 17.33
CA LEU A 322 -3.99 -4.68 18.00
C LEU A 322 -2.74 -3.83 17.74
N PRO A 323 -2.86 -2.79 16.90
CA PRO A 323 -1.70 -2.01 16.51
C PRO A 323 -1.08 -1.19 17.63
N ILE A 324 0.21 -0.89 17.48
CA ILE A 324 0.84 0.27 18.08
C ILE A 324 0.50 1.46 17.19
N TRP A 325 -0.56 2.19 17.56
CA TRP A 325 -0.66 3.55 17.07
C TRP A 325 0.46 4.36 17.75
N PRO A 326 1.25 5.13 16.99
CA PRO A 326 2.23 5.99 17.60
C PRO A 326 1.55 6.90 18.65
N PRO A 327 2.20 7.19 19.80
CA PRO A 327 1.63 7.96 20.91
C PRO A 327 1.09 9.34 20.47
N ARG A 328 1.72 9.88 19.44
CA ARG A 328 1.21 10.94 18.57
C ARG A 328 0.64 10.19 17.38
N GLY A 329 -0.69 10.02 17.28
CA GLY A 329 -1.28 9.24 16.19
C GLY A 329 -0.75 9.68 14.82
N PRO A 330 -0.96 8.90 13.73
CA PRO A 330 -0.48 9.26 12.39
C PRO A 330 -0.92 10.65 11.91
N TYR A 331 -1.92 11.25 12.58
CA TYR A 331 -2.48 12.58 12.32
C TYR A 331 -2.29 13.58 13.45
N ALA A 332 -1.41 13.28 14.42
CA ALA A 332 -1.01 14.30 15.36
C ALA A 332 -0.51 15.49 14.54
N PRO A 333 -0.99 16.71 14.80
CA PRO A 333 -0.40 17.88 14.19
C PRO A 333 1.07 17.88 14.62
N GLN A 334 1.94 17.39 13.74
CA GLN A 334 3.31 17.87 13.75
C GLN A 334 3.15 19.38 13.75
N PRO A 335 3.81 20.12 14.66
CA PRO A 335 3.76 21.57 14.62
C PRO A 335 4.15 21.93 13.19
N VAL A 336 3.12 22.31 12.45
CA VAL A 336 3.25 22.81 11.12
C VAL A 336 4.12 24.00 11.36
N VAL A 337 5.38 23.91 10.96
CA VAL A 337 6.12 25.12 10.69
C VAL A 337 5.32 25.69 9.53
N ALA A 338 4.29 26.47 9.84
CA ALA A 338 3.54 27.18 8.83
C ALA A 338 4.55 28.02 8.07
N LEU A 339 4.23 28.36 6.83
CA LEU A 339 4.95 29.45 6.17
C LEU A 339 5.13 30.57 7.19
N PRO A 340 6.38 30.93 7.56
CA PRO A 340 6.61 31.89 8.62
C PRO A 340 5.80 33.15 8.32
N ALA A 341 4.96 33.57 9.26
CA ALA A 341 4.15 34.77 9.07
C ALA A 341 5.10 35.95 8.76
N GLY A 342 4.92 36.59 7.60
CA GLY A 342 5.80 37.67 7.13
C GLY A 342 6.87 37.28 6.11
N LEU A 343 6.88 36.04 5.58
CA LEU A 343 7.74 35.70 4.45
C LEU A 343 7.22 36.41 3.17
N CYS A 344 7.80 37.57 2.85
CA CYS A 344 7.56 38.27 1.60
C CYS A 344 8.28 37.53 0.46
N VAL A 345 7.65 36.51 -0.13
CA VAL A 345 8.14 35.89 -1.36
C VAL A 345 8.13 36.97 -2.46
N PRO A 346 9.30 37.32 -3.05
CA PRO A 346 9.35 38.31 -4.12
C PRO A 346 8.42 37.95 -5.28
N HIS A 347 7.85 38.97 -5.93
CA HIS A 347 7.08 38.76 -7.15
C HIS A 347 8.01 38.24 -8.27
N GLY A 348 7.51 37.35 -9.13
CA GLY A 348 8.25 36.85 -10.29
C GLY A 348 8.74 35.40 -10.23
N ASN A 349 8.17 34.55 -9.37
CA ASN A 349 8.52 33.13 -9.24
C ASN A 349 10.01 32.86 -8.95
N PRO A 350 10.52 33.39 -7.81
CA PRO A 350 11.91 33.24 -7.42
C PRO A 350 12.25 31.78 -7.12
N VAL A 351 13.53 31.46 -7.24
CA VAL A 351 14.08 30.20 -6.74
C VAL A 351 14.56 30.42 -5.31
N THR A 352 14.00 29.69 -4.36
CA THR A 352 14.17 29.91 -2.92
C THR A 352 14.87 28.73 -2.27
N ILE A 353 15.79 29.05 -1.37
CA ILE A 353 16.37 28.13 -0.41
C ILE A 353 15.55 28.25 0.87
N THR A 354 14.89 27.18 1.28
CA THR A 354 14.02 27.17 2.45
C THR A 354 14.79 26.79 3.71
N TYR A 355 14.40 27.36 4.85
CA TYR A 355 14.90 26.95 6.16
C TYR A 355 13.73 26.63 7.13
N PRO A 356 13.71 25.45 7.78
CA PRO A 356 14.54 24.28 7.50
C PRO A 356 14.56 23.83 6.04
N TYR A 357 15.69 23.27 5.58
CA TYR A 357 15.81 22.73 4.23
C TYR A 357 15.04 21.40 4.11
N ALA A 358 14.66 21.01 2.90
CA ALA A 358 14.02 19.72 2.68
C ALA A 358 15.05 18.59 2.86
N THR A 359 14.76 17.65 3.76
CA THR A 359 15.52 16.41 3.97
C THR A 359 14.59 15.20 3.84
N PHE A 360 15.14 13.99 3.83
CA PHE A 360 14.34 12.78 4.09
C PHE A 360 14.58 12.41 5.55
N PRO A 361 13.55 12.47 6.41
CA PRO A 361 12.12 12.46 6.10
C PRO A 361 11.40 13.83 6.05
N ASP A 362 12.06 14.96 6.30
CA ASP A 362 11.42 16.27 6.48
C ASP A 362 11.27 17.10 5.18
N VAL A 363 10.12 16.96 4.50
CA VAL A 363 9.81 17.61 3.20
C VAL A 363 8.85 18.80 3.28
N GLN A 364 8.75 19.47 4.43
CA GLN A 364 7.86 20.62 4.69
C GLN A 364 7.97 21.76 3.65
N PRO A 365 9.15 22.06 3.08
CA PRO A 365 9.25 23.04 1.99
C PRO A 365 8.35 22.77 0.77
N MET A 366 8.11 21.49 0.43
CA MET A 366 7.18 21.13 -0.65
C MET A 366 5.73 21.48 -0.30
N LEU A 367 5.38 21.36 0.98
CA LEU A 367 4.07 21.72 1.49
C LEU A 367 3.86 23.24 1.52
N TRP A 368 4.87 24.01 1.91
CA TRP A 368 4.84 25.48 1.83
C TRP A 368 4.65 25.96 0.39
N GLN A 369 5.38 25.34 -0.55
CA GLN A 369 5.23 25.65 -1.97
C GLN A 369 3.79 25.40 -2.44
N ALA A 370 3.16 24.30 -2.02
CA ALA A 370 1.78 23.99 -2.35
C ALA A 370 0.79 24.97 -1.70
N GLU A 371 1.03 25.37 -0.44
CA GLU A 371 0.18 26.32 0.29
C GLU A 371 0.22 27.73 -0.29
N ASP A 372 1.38 28.17 -0.80
CA ASP A 372 1.52 29.45 -1.51
C ASP A 372 1.15 29.36 -3.01
N GLY A 373 0.53 28.26 -3.46
CA GLY A 373 0.06 28.10 -4.84
C GLY A 373 1.20 28.09 -5.87
N PHE A 374 2.36 27.53 -5.51
CA PHE A 374 3.55 27.42 -6.37
C PHE A 374 4.11 28.76 -6.85
N ARG A 375 3.94 29.83 -6.07
CA ARG A 375 4.48 31.18 -6.40
C ARG A 375 5.99 31.32 -6.24
N PHE A 376 6.66 30.32 -5.67
CA PHE A 376 8.13 30.18 -5.66
C PHE A 376 8.55 28.77 -6.06
N ARG A 377 9.80 28.62 -6.48
CA ARG A 377 10.45 27.33 -6.76
C ARG A 377 11.40 26.97 -5.65
N ILE A 378 11.35 25.73 -5.17
CA ILE A 378 12.35 25.19 -4.25
C ILE A 378 13.51 24.56 -5.03
N LEU A 379 14.72 24.63 -4.48
CA LEU A 379 15.88 23.91 -5.01
C LEU A 379 15.79 22.41 -4.65
N GLY A 380 14.95 21.67 -5.36
CA GLY A 380 14.86 20.21 -5.27
C GLY A 380 13.46 19.67 -4.98
N GLY A 381 13.32 18.82 -3.96
CA GLY A 381 12.08 18.13 -3.57
C GLY A 381 12.17 16.61 -3.68
N TYR A 382 11.41 15.92 -2.82
CA TYR A 382 11.31 14.47 -2.81
C TYR A 382 10.39 13.99 -3.96
N ALA A 383 10.97 13.36 -4.97
CA ALA A 383 10.27 12.71 -6.07
C ALA A 383 11.21 11.73 -6.77
N TYR A 384 10.67 10.61 -7.29
CA TYR A 384 11.41 9.79 -8.24
C TYR A 384 11.68 10.58 -9.51
N ARG A 385 12.95 10.62 -9.94
CA ARG A 385 13.42 11.35 -11.11
C ARG A 385 14.51 10.54 -11.82
N PRO A 386 14.67 10.71 -13.14
CA PRO A 386 15.79 10.14 -13.86
C PRO A 386 17.11 10.72 -13.35
N THR A 387 18.14 9.89 -13.27
CA THR A 387 19.52 10.35 -13.15
C THR A 387 19.95 11.04 -14.44
N SER A 388 21.17 11.61 -14.46
CA SER A 388 21.78 12.10 -15.70
C SER A 388 21.91 11.02 -16.78
N GLU A 389 21.83 9.74 -16.40
CA GLU A 389 21.90 8.59 -17.29
C GLU A 389 20.52 8.04 -17.68
N GLY A 390 19.43 8.66 -17.20
CA GLY A 390 18.04 8.23 -17.52
C GLY A 390 17.49 7.11 -16.63
N SER A 391 18.31 6.56 -15.72
CA SER A 391 17.91 5.50 -14.78
C SER A 391 17.06 6.04 -13.61
N PRO A 392 16.18 5.24 -13.00
CA PRO A 392 15.46 5.64 -11.79
C PRO A 392 16.40 5.88 -10.61
N THR A 393 15.98 6.75 -9.68
CA THR A 393 16.70 6.99 -8.43
C THR A 393 15.90 6.46 -7.23
N ALA A 394 16.32 5.35 -6.62
CA ALA A 394 15.65 4.77 -5.44
C ALA A 394 15.60 5.73 -4.24
N LEU A 395 16.64 6.53 -4.09
CA LEU A 395 16.79 7.56 -3.06
C LEU A 395 17.19 8.88 -3.71
N PRO A 396 16.21 9.66 -4.22
CA PRO A 396 16.49 10.87 -4.97
C PRO A 396 17.23 11.88 -4.10
N ARG A 397 18.24 12.56 -4.67
CA ARG A 397 18.82 13.75 -4.03
C ARG A 397 17.72 14.81 -3.96
N ILE A 398 17.48 15.32 -2.77
CA ILE A 398 16.33 16.18 -2.46
C ILE A 398 16.68 17.64 -2.69
N MET A 399 17.95 17.96 -2.96
CA MET A 399 18.39 19.29 -3.38
C MET A 399 19.13 19.25 -4.72
N ASN A 400 18.94 20.30 -5.51
CA ASN A 400 19.58 20.50 -6.81
C ASN A 400 20.24 21.90 -6.83
N PRO A 401 21.54 22.05 -7.17
CA PRO A 401 22.51 21.00 -7.52
C PRO A 401 22.85 20.09 -6.34
N SER A 402 23.29 18.88 -6.66
CA SER A 402 23.62 17.84 -5.69
C SER A 402 24.77 18.21 -4.73
N SER A 403 25.62 19.15 -5.15
CA SER A 403 26.68 19.76 -4.35
C SER A 403 26.14 20.63 -3.22
N LEU A 404 24.96 21.24 -3.38
CA LEU A 404 24.31 22.02 -2.31
C LEU A 404 23.95 21.12 -1.12
N GLN A 405 23.41 19.93 -1.41
CA GLN A 405 23.09 18.95 -0.36
C GLN A 405 24.35 18.51 0.38
N GLN A 406 25.45 18.22 -0.35
CA GLN A 406 26.72 17.82 0.24
C GLN A 406 27.36 18.94 1.07
N PHE A 407 27.30 20.18 0.57
CA PHE A 407 27.77 21.35 1.29
C PHE A 407 27.02 21.50 2.62
N LEU A 408 25.68 21.48 2.59
CA LEU A 408 24.88 21.63 3.81
C LEU A 408 25.05 20.47 4.79
N ALA A 409 25.14 19.22 4.31
CA ALA A 409 25.40 18.05 5.14
C ALA A 409 26.80 18.12 5.80
N GLY A 410 27.82 18.53 5.04
CA GLY A 410 29.20 18.62 5.50
C GLY A 410 29.46 19.72 6.52
N GLN A 411 28.56 20.70 6.68
CA GLN A 411 28.70 21.75 7.68
C GLN A 411 28.27 21.32 9.10
N GLU A 412 27.60 20.18 9.28
CA GLU A 412 27.16 19.66 10.59
C GLU A 412 27.63 18.23 10.89
N ASP A 413 28.66 17.73 10.20
CA ASP A 413 29.08 16.32 10.26
C ASP A 413 27.91 15.34 10.01
N ALA A 414 26.88 15.80 9.29
CA ALA A 414 25.69 15.04 9.01
C ALA A 414 25.94 14.12 7.79
N VAL A 415 25.53 12.86 7.90
CA VAL A 415 25.65 11.88 6.80
C VAL A 415 24.36 11.87 5.99
N GLY A 416 24.44 12.02 4.66
CA GLY A 416 23.30 11.75 3.76
C GLY A 416 22.40 12.93 3.43
N PHE A 417 21.12 12.88 3.84
CA PHE A 417 20.02 13.73 3.32
C PHE A 417 19.92 15.14 3.93
N GLY A 418 20.93 15.58 4.67
CA GLY A 418 21.00 16.89 5.32
C GLY A 418 21.13 16.78 6.84
N PRO A 419 21.32 17.93 7.53
CA PRO A 419 21.44 17.97 8.98
C PRO A 419 20.16 17.53 9.72
N PRO A 420 20.26 16.86 10.89
CA PRO A 420 19.11 16.56 11.73
C PRO A 420 18.50 17.85 12.29
N LEU A 421 17.17 17.88 12.40
CA LEU A 421 16.47 19.02 13.01
C LEU A 421 16.43 18.90 14.54
N PRO A 422 16.55 20.01 15.30
CA PRO A 422 16.76 21.39 14.83
C PRO A 422 18.21 21.65 14.40
N VAL A 423 18.38 22.33 13.27
CA VAL A 423 19.69 22.77 12.76
C VAL A 423 20.33 23.78 13.73
N ASN A 424 21.66 23.75 13.87
CA ASN A 424 22.38 24.65 14.77
C ASN A 424 22.33 26.11 14.29
N LEU A 425 22.18 27.06 15.21
CA LEU A 425 22.22 28.51 14.95
C LEU A 425 23.49 28.94 14.19
N LYS A 426 24.62 28.26 14.45
CA LYS A 426 25.88 28.48 13.73
C LYS A 426 25.76 28.16 12.24
N LEU A 427 25.05 27.09 11.86
CA LEU A 427 24.84 26.73 10.46
C LEU A 427 23.96 27.78 9.78
N VAL A 428 22.90 28.25 10.43
CA VAL A 428 22.02 29.30 9.90
C VAL A 428 22.82 30.57 9.61
N THR A 429 23.65 31.00 10.55
CA THR A 429 24.50 32.19 10.39
C THR A 429 25.54 31.99 9.29
N SER A 430 26.21 30.82 9.24
CA SER A 430 27.20 30.50 8.22
C SER A 430 26.58 30.44 6.80
N ALA A 431 25.41 29.82 6.68
CA ALA A 431 24.68 29.74 5.42
C ALA A 431 24.24 31.12 4.94
N ARG A 432 23.66 31.96 5.82
CA ARG A 432 23.30 33.36 5.49
C ARG A 432 24.51 34.17 5.06
N ALA A 433 25.59 34.15 5.83
CA ALA A 433 26.83 34.87 5.51
C ALA A 433 27.51 34.36 4.23
N THR A 434 27.29 33.10 3.85
CA THR A 434 27.76 32.56 2.58
C THR A 434 26.88 33.05 1.43
N LEU A 435 25.56 32.98 1.58
CA LEU A 435 24.58 33.41 0.57
C LEU A 435 24.65 34.91 0.28
N GLU A 436 24.90 35.76 1.29
CA GLU A 436 25.13 37.21 1.12
C GLU A 436 26.31 37.51 0.19
N ARG A 437 27.34 36.65 0.14
CA ARG A 437 28.49 36.83 -0.78
C ARG A 437 28.14 36.59 -2.24
N TYR A 438 27.03 35.92 -2.52
CA TYR A 438 26.58 35.56 -3.86
C TYR A 438 25.35 36.38 -4.32
N ASP A 439 25.08 37.52 -3.68
CA ASP A 439 23.96 38.42 -3.99
C ASP A 439 22.58 37.72 -3.91
N VAL A 440 22.47 36.70 -3.06
CA VAL A 440 21.20 36.02 -2.79
C VAL A 440 20.41 36.89 -1.82
N ARG A 441 19.23 37.37 -2.25
CA ARG A 441 18.30 38.10 -1.38
C ARG A 441 17.79 37.18 -0.27
N LEU A 442 18.13 37.49 0.98
CA LEU A 442 17.75 36.75 2.19
C LEU A 442 16.36 37.08 2.71
#